data_AF-A0A444ZN39-F1
#
_entry.id   AF-A0A444ZN39-F1
#
_cell.length_a   1.000
_cell.length_b   1.000
_cell.length_c   1.000
_cell.angle_alpha   90.00
_cell.angle_beta   90.00
_cell.angle_gamma   90.00
#
_symmetry.space_group_name_H-M   'P 1'
#
loop_
_entity.id
_entity.type
_entity.pdbx_description
1 polymer ?
#
loop_
_entity_poly.entity_id
_entity_poly.type
_entity_poly.pdbx_seq_one_letter_code
_entity_poly.pdbx_strand_id
1 'polypeptide(L)'
;MVETSTASPMAEADITAMKETHRAQQTPLQQLHAELDQEKEASATAASEAMDMILRLQGKKAAVKMEASHYKRMAEEKIGHAEETLEVFEELIYQKEMEITALEVQVLAYKQKLLALGVDINISELEFPHDLLLNRSK
;
A
#
# COMPACT_ATOMS: atom_id res chain seq x y z
N MET A 1 -67.07 73.19 -10.23
CA MET A 1 -67.91 71.98 -10.24
C MET A 1 -66.97 70.80 -10.29
N VAL A 2 -66.81 70.12 -9.16
CA VAL A 2 -65.95 68.92 -9.04
C VAL A 2 -66.89 67.75 -9.21
N GLU A 3 -66.84 67.09 -10.37
CA GLU A 3 -67.55 65.83 -10.57
C GLU A 3 -66.81 64.75 -9.78
N THR A 4 -67.27 64.51 -8.55
CA THR A 4 -66.88 63.34 -7.77
C THR A 4 -67.55 62.12 -8.41
N SER A 5 -66.81 61.46 -9.28
CA SER A 5 -67.15 60.17 -9.86
C SER A 5 -67.42 59.16 -8.73
N THR A 6 -68.69 58.83 -8.50
CA THR A 6 -69.10 57.82 -7.52
C THR A 6 -68.76 56.44 -8.06
N ALA A 7 -67.59 55.92 -7.68
CA ALA A 7 -67.31 54.50 -7.76
C ALA A 7 -68.26 53.75 -6.80
N SER A 8 -68.87 52.66 -7.29
CA SER A 8 -69.78 51.83 -6.49
C SER A 8 -69.01 51.19 -5.31
N PRO A 9 -69.53 51.22 -4.07
CA PRO A 9 -68.84 50.69 -2.88
C PRO A 9 -68.56 49.19 -2.95
N MET A 10 -69.32 48.43 -3.74
CA MET A 10 -69.03 47.02 -4.02
C MET A 10 -67.74 46.84 -4.86
N ALA A 11 -67.48 47.75 -5.80
CA ALA A 11 -66.29 47.67 -6.65
C ALA A 11 -65.00 48.00 -5.87
N GLU A 12 -65.07 48.90 -4.89
CA GLU A 12 -63.93 49.18 -3.99
C GLU A 12 -63.64 47.99 -3.06
N ALA A 13 -64.68 47.36 -2.52
CA ALA A 13 -64.55 46.16 -1.68
C ALA A 13 -63.90 44.98 -2.43
N ASP A 14 -64.31 44.73 -3.67
CA ASP A 14 -63.73 43.69 -4.54
C ASP A 14 -62.25 43.98 -4.86
N ILE A 15 -61.88 45.24 -5.10
CA ILE A 15 -60.48 45.64 -5.34
C ILE A 15 -59.63 45.41 -4.08
N THR A 16 -60.13 45.72 -2.88
CA THR A 16 -59.41 45.44 -1.63
C THR A 16 -59.26 43.95 -1.38
N ALA A 17 -60.31 43.15 -1.60
CA ALA A 17 -60.25 41.69 -1.46
C ALA A 17 -59.24 41.08 -2.43
N MET A 18 -59.20 41.54 -3.69
CA MET A 18 -58.23 41.07 -4.69
C MET A 18 -56.78 41.45 -4.34
N LYS A 19 -56.56 42.61 -3.72
CA LYS A 19 -55.23 43.02 -3.24
C LYS A 19 -54.77 42.17 -2.04
N GLU A 20 -55.67 41.84 -1.13
CA GLU A 20 -55.38 40.95 0.00
C GLU A 20 -55.08 39.53 -0.47
N THR A 21 -55.85 38.97 -1.39
CA THR A 21 -55.56 37.63 -1.95
C THR A 21 -54.25 37.62 -2.71
N HIS A 22 -53.94 38.65 -3.49
CA HIS A 22 -52.64 38.79 -4.15
C HIS A 22 -51.47 38.85 -3.16
N ARG A 23 -51.60 39.64 -2.08
CA ARG A 23 -50.59 39.70 -1.01
C ARG A 23 -50.44 38.36 -0.29
N ALA A 24 -51.56 37.70 0.01
CA ALA A 24 -51.57 36.39 0.65
C ALA A 24 -50.89 35.31 -0.21
N GLN A 25 -50.88 35.46 -1.54
CA GLN A 25 -50.16 34.56 -2.45
C GLN A 25 -48.67 34.95 -2.65
N GLN A 26 -48.32 36.22 -2.60
CA GLN A 26 -46.92 36.67 -2.79
C GLN A 26 -45.99 36.22 -1.67
N THR A 27 -46.42 36.28 -0.41
CA THR A 27 -45.60 35.89 0.75
C THR A 27 -45.14 34.42 0.68
N PRO A 28 -46.02 33.42 0.50
CA PRO A 28 -45.59 32.02 0.40
C PRO A 28 -44.73 31.75 -0.85
N LEU A 29 -44.95 32.46 -1.97
CA LEU A 29 -44.07 32.37 -3.14
C LEU A 29 -42.65 32.84 -2.82
N GLN A 30 -42.50 33.95 -2.10
CA GLN A 30 -41.18 34.44 -1.68
C GLN A 30 -40.49 33.47 -0.72
N GLN A 31 -41.23 32.85 0.19
CA GLN A 31 -40.71 31.81 1.10
C GLN A 31 -40.23 30.58 0.32
N LEU A 32 -41.04 30.07 -0.61
CA LEU A 32 -40.66 28.94 -1.46
C LEU A 32 -39.41 29.23 -2.30
N HIS A 33 -39.26 30.45 -2.82
CA HIS A 33 -38.04 30.85 -3.53
C HIS A 33 -36.81 30.85 -2.62
N ALA A 34 -36.93 31.35 -1.39
CA ALA A 34 -35.84 31.34 -0.42
C ALA A 34 -35.44 29.90 -0.03
N GLU A 35 -36.41 29.03 0.22
CA GLU A 35 -36.17 27.61 0.51
C GLU A 35 -35.49 26.90 -0.67
N LEU A 36 -35.94 27.16 -1.89
CA LEU A 36 -35.35 26.58 -3.10
C LEU A 36 -33.89 27.02 -3.29
N ASP A 37 -33.60 28.29 -3.05
CA ASP A 37 -32.22 28.79 -3.18
C ASP A 37 -31.31 28.21 -2.09
N GLN A 38 -31.82 28.06 -0.87
CA GLN A 38 -31.12 27.38 0.22
C GLN A 38 -30.87 25.89 -0.11
N GLU A 39 -31.86 25.19 -0.66
CA GLU A 39 -31.72 23.78 -1.06
C GLU A 39 -30.70 23.62 -2.19
N LYS A 40 -30.69 24.52 -3.18
CA LYS A 40 -29.68 24.51 -4.25
C LYS A 40 -28.28 24.71 -3.72
N GLU A 41 -28.08 25.67 -2.82
CA GLU A 41 -26.76 25.94 -2.22
C GLU A 41 -26.27 24.74 -1.39
N ALA A 42 -27.15 24.16 -0.57
CA ALA A 42 -26.85 22.95 0.19
C ALA A 42 -26.52 21.77 -0.73
N SER A 43 -27.28 21.58 -1.82
CA SER A 43 -27.06 20.53 -2.81
C SER A 43 -25.74 20.71 -3.55
N ALA A 44 -25.40 21.93 -3.96
CA ALA A 44 -24.13 22.23 -4.62
C ALA A 44 -22.93 21.95 -3.70
N THR A 45 -23.03 22.36 -2.42
CA THR A 45 -21.99 22.09 -1.41
C THR A 45 -21.81 20.58 -1.18
N ALA A 46 -22.92 19.86 -0.98
CA ALA A 46 -22.89 18.41 -0.79
C ALA A 46 -22.30 17.67 -2.00
N ALA A 47 -22.63 18.12 -3.22
CA ALA A 47 -22.04 17.56 -4.45
C ALA A 47 -20.53 17.80 -4.52
N SER A 48 -20.06 19.01 -4.17
CA SER A 48 -18.63 19.33 -4.12
C SER A 48 -17.89 18.47 -3.10
N GLU A 49 -18.40 18.35 -1.88
CA GLU A 49 -17.79 17.51 -0.84
C GLU A 49 -17.75 16.03 -1.23
N ALA A 50 -18.81 15.53 -1.88
CA ALA A 50 -18.84 14.17 -2.40
C ALA A 50 -17.75 13.94 -3.46
N MET A 51 -17.55 14.91 -4.38
CA MET A 51 -16.48 14.86 -5.38
C MET A 51 -15.10 14.86 -4.72
N ASP A 52 -14.86 15.73 -3.75
CA ASP A 52 -13.59 15.78 -3.00
C ASP A 52 -13.32 14.46 -2.27
N MET A 53 -14.36 13.86 -1.69
CA MET A 53 -14.25 12.56 -1.06
C MET A 53 -13.91 11.46 -2.06
N ILE A 54 -14.54 11.47 -3.25
CA ILE A 54 -14.24 10.52 -4.34
C ILE A 54 -12.77 10.64 -4.75
N LEU A 55 -12.28 11.86 -5.01
CA LEU A 55 -10.88 12.09 -5.39
C LEU A 55 -9.91 11.63 -4.30
N ARG A 56 -10.21 11.95 -3.04
CA ARG A 56 -9.42 11.50 -1.90
C ARG A 56 -9.37 9.97 -1.78
N LEU A 57 -10.51 9.30 -1.97
CA LEU A 57 -10.59 7.83 -1.93
C LEU A 57 -9.84 7.19 -3.11
N GLN A 58 -9.91 7.77 -4.30
CA GLN A 58 -9.13 7.33 -5.46
C GLN A 58 -7.63 7.48 -5.20
N GLY A 59 -7.20 8.60 -4.63
CA GLY A 59 -5.81 8.82 -4.22
C GLY A 59 -5.33 7.78 -3.20
N LYS A 60 -6.13 7.52 -2.16
CA LYS A 60 -5.84 6.46 -1.16
C LYS A 60 -5.74 5.07 -1.81
N LYS A 61 -6.66 4.72 -2.70
CA LYS A 61 -6.64 3.45 -3.43
C LYS A 61 -5.37 3.31 -4.28
N ALA A 62 -4.97 4.37 -4.98
CA ALA A 62 -3.74 4.39 -5.78
C ALA A 62 -2.49 4.23 -4.89
N ALA A 63 -2.44 4.94 -3.76
CA ALA A 63 -1.35 4.84 -2.80
C ALA A 63 -1.18 3.42 -2.25
N VAL A 64 -2.28 2.81 -1.76
CA VAL A 64 -2.26 1.42 -1.25
C VAL A 64 -1.84 0.43 -2.33
N LYS A 65 -2.33 0.59 -3.57
CA LYS A 65 -1.94 -0.28 -4.69
C LYS A 65 -0.43 -0.16 -5.00
N MET A 66 0.10 1.07 -5.00
CA MET A 66 1.51 1.34 -5.23
C MET A 66 2.38 0.74 -4.12
N GLU A 67 1.99 0.93 -2.86
CA GLU A 67 2.68 0.39 -1.69
C GLU A 67 2.72 -1.14 -1.72
N ALA A 68 1.58 -1.80 -2.00
CA ALA A 68 1.53 -3.26 -2.16
C ALA A 68 2.45 -3.76 -3.29
N SER A 69 2.47 -3.06 -4.43
CA SER A 69 3.38 -3.39 -5.53
C SER A 69 4.85 -3.18 -5.16
N HIS A 70 5.16 -2.17 -4.36
CA HIS A 70 6.50 -1.89 -3.89
C HIS A 70 6.98 -2.97 -2.92
N TYR A 71 6.16 -3.36 -1.93
CA TYR A 71 6.47 -4.46 -1.02
C TYR A 71 6.72 -5.76 -1.76
N LYS A 72 5.88 -6.08 -2.76
CA LYS A 72 6.07 -7.28 -3.59
C LYS A 72 7.46 -7.28 -4.25
N ARG A 73 7.81 -6.19 -4.95
CA ARG A 73 9.11 -6.08 -5.64
C ARG A 73 10.28 -6.21 -4.68
N MET A 74 10.20 -5.53 -3.52
CA MET A 74 11.26 -5.59 -2.51
C MET A 74 11.41 -7.00 -1.92
N ALA A 75 10.30 -7.72 -1.73
CA ALA A 75 10.34 -9.09 -1.25
C ALA A 75 10.97 -10.03 -2.29
N GLU A 76 10.59 -9.90 -3.56
CA GLU A 76 11.17 -10.66 -4.68
C GLU A 76 12.69 -10.42 -4.80
N GLU A 77 13.14 -9.16 -4.71
CA GLU A 77 14.56 -8.81 -4.77
C GLU A 77 15.35 -9.40 -3.59
N LYS A 78 14.80 -9.35 -2.37
CA LYS A 78 15.45 -9.95 -1.19
C LYS A 78 15.56 -11.46 -1.29
N ILE A 79 14.52 -12.12 -1.82
CA ILE A 79 14.52 -13.57 -2.04
C ILE A 79 15.57 -13.91 -3.11
N GLY A 80 15.56 -13.20 -4.26
CA GLY A 80 16.53 -13.44 -5.33
C GLY A 80 17.97 -13.29 -4.85
N HIS A 81 18.29 -12.23 -4.10
CA HIS A 81 19.63 -12.08 -3.51
C HIS A 81 19.99 -13.22 -2.55
N ALA A 82 19.03 -13.67 -1.73
CA ALA A 82 19.27 -14.78 -0.80
C ALA A 82 19.50 -16.10 -1.54
N GLU A 83 18.76 -16.35 -2.62
CA GLU A 83 18.93 -17.51 -3.50
C GLU A 83 20.30 -17.49 -4.19
N GLU A 84 20.70 -16.36 -4.78
CA GLU A 84 22.04 -16.19 -5.39
C GLU A 84 23.16 -16.43 -4.37
N THR A 85 22.99 -15.93 -3.14
CA THR A 85 23.97 -16.13 -2.06
C THR A 85 24.06 -17.60 -1.65
N LEU A 86 22.91 -18.29 -1.58
CA LEU A 86 22.86 -19.72 -1.28
C LEU A 86 23.54 -20.55 -2.36
N GLU A 87 23.32 -20.24 -3.64
CA GLU A 87 23.96 -20.93 -4.76
C GLU A 87 25.50 -20.87 -4.67
N VAL A 88 26.04 -19.70 -4.31
CA VAL A 88 27.50 -19.54 -4.07
C VAL A 88 27.98 -20.40 -2.90
N PHE A 89 27.21 -20.49 -1.82
CA PHE A 89 27.55 -21.35 -0.69
C PHE A 89 27.49 -22.83 -1.04
N GLU A 90 26.49 -23.26 -1.81
CA GLU A 90 26.37 -24.63 -2.28
C GLU A 90 27.58 -25.03 -3.14
N GLU A 91 28.01 -24.18 -4.06
CA GLU A 91 29.22 -24.42 -4.86
C GLU A 91 30.47 -24.53 -3.97
N LEU A 92 30.62 -23.63 -2.99
CA LEU A 92 31.76 -23.66 -2.08
C LEU A 92 31.77 -24.94 -1.22
N ILE A 93 30.62 -25.35 -0.70
CA ILE A 93 30.47 -26.59 0.07
C ILE A 93 30.86 -27.78 -0.80
N TYR A 94 30.34 -27.84 -2.03
CA TYR A 94 30.68 -28.91 -2.96
C TYR A 94 32.18 -28.99 -3.23
N GLN A 95 32.85 -27.86 -3.48
CA GLN A 95 34.30 -27.81 -3.65
C GLN A 95 35.05 -28.32 -2.40
N LYS A 96 34.56 -27.98 -1.20
CA LYS A 96 35.15 -28.43 0.07
C LYS A 96 34.96 -29.93 0.30
N GLU A 97 33.79 -30.47 -0.02
CA GLU A 97 33.53 -31.91 0.06
C GLU A 97 34.47 -32.68 -0.87
N MET A 98 34.67 -32.20 -2.10
CA MET A 98 35.64 -32.78 -3.02
C MET A 98 37.08 -32.74 -2.46
N GLU A 99 37.49 -31.62 -1.86
CA GLU A 99 38.82 -31.48 -1.23
C GLU A 99 38.99 -32.48 -0.07
N ILE A 100 37.98 -32.62 0.78
CA ILE A 100 37.96 -33.57 1.90
C ILE A 100 38.10 -35.01 1.38
N THR A 101 37.26 -35.42 0.43
CA THR A 101 37.33 -36.78 -0.13
C THR A 101 38.70 -37.06 -0.78
N ALA A 102 39.27 -36.10 -1.49
CA ALA A 102 40.60 -36.24 -2.08
C ALA A 102 41.70 -36.43 -1.02
N LEU A 103 41.61 -35.70 0.10
CA LEU A 103 42.53 -35.83 1.23
C LEU A 103 42.36 -37.15 1.97
N GLU A 104 41.13 -37.60 2.18
CA GLU A 104 40.82 -38.91 2.80
C GLU A 104 41.44 -40.06 2.01
N VAL A 105 41.31 -40.02 0.67
CA VAL A 105 41.94 -41.01 -0.22
C VAL A 105 43.46 -40.98 -0.11
N GLN A 106 44.07 -39.80 -0.06
CA GLN A 106 45.52 -39.67 0.11
C GLN A 106 45.99 -40.24 1.45
N VAL A 107 45.30 -39.91 2.55
CA VAL A 107 45.60 -40.44 3.89
C VAL A 107 45.52 -41.96 3.89
N LEU A 108 44.49 -42.55 3.28
CA LEU A 108 44.34 -44.00 3.17
C LEU A 108 45.52 -44.62 2.39
N ALA A 109 45.92 -44.01 1.27
CA ALA A 109 47.04 -44.48 0.47
C ALA A 109 48.37 -44.43 1.26
N TYR A 110 48.62 -43.36 2.01
CA TYR A 110 49.81 -43.26 2.87
C TYR A 110 49.78 -44.31 3.99
N LYS A 111 48.62 -44.56 4.61
CA LYS A 111 48.47 -45.62 5.62
C LYS A 111 48.85 -46.99 5.05
N GLN A 112 48.34 -47.34 3.88
CA GLN A 112 48.66 -48.60 3.20
C GLN A 112 50.15 -48.73 2.90
N LYS A 113 50.79 -47.63 2.44
CA LYS A 113 52.23 -47.61 2.19
C LYS A 113 53.07 -47.81 3.45
N LEU A 114 52.67 -47.21 4.57
CA LEU A 114 53.36 -47.35 5.86
C LEU A 114 53.19 -48.76 6.44
N LEU A 115 51.99 -49.33 6.34
CA LEU A 115 51.73 -50.72 6.69
C LEU A 115 52.62 -51.69 5.89
N ALA A 116 52.79 -51.45 4.58
CA ALA A 116 53.68 -52.24 3.73
C ALA A 116 55.16 -52.14 4.14
N LEU A 117 55.55 -51.06 4.83
CA LEU A 117 56.88 -50.87 5.42
C LEU A 117 56.99 -51.44 6.85
N GLY A 118 55.94 -52.09 7.37
CA GLY A 118 55.90 -52.69 8.70
C GLY A 118 55.57 -51.71 9.83
N VAL A 119 55.09 -50.50 9.51
CA VAL A 119 54.68 -49.50 10.51
C VAL A 119 53.16 -49.45 10.57
N ASP A 120 52.58 -49.86 11.70
CA ASP A 120 51.15 -49.72 11.95
C ASP A 120 50.87 -48.42 12.71
N ILE A 121 50.14 -47.49 12.07
CA ILE A 121 49.77 -46.20 12.66
C ILE A 121 48.28 -46.19 12.95
N ASN A 122 47.95 -46.02 14.23
CA ASN A 122 46.60 -45.75 14.69
C ASN A 122 46.26 -44.28 14.45
N ILE A 123 45.50 -44.00 13.38
CA ILE A 123 45.15 -42.63 12.96
C ILE A 123 44.29 -41.93 14.02
N SER A 124 43.59 -42.67 14.89
CA SER A 124 42.76 -42.12 15.96
C SER A 124 43.56 -41.49 17.11
N GLU A 125 44.87 -41.74 17.20
CA GLU A 125 45.76 -41.18 18.24
C GLU A 125 46.55 -39.95 17.77
N LEU A 126 46.39 -39.54 16.52
CA LEU A 126 47.12 -38.38 15.97
C LEU A 126 46.40 -37.08 16.32
N GLU A 127 46.89 -36.35 17.33
CA GLU A 127 46.41 -35.00 17.63
C GLU A 127 46.77 -34.05 16.49
N PHE A 128 45.76 -33.47 15.84
CA PHE A 128 45.96 -32.40 14.86
C PHE A 128 46.27 -31.09 15.61
N PRO A 129 47.40 -30.42 15.34
CA PRO A 129 47.69 -29.12 15.94
C PRO A 129 46.62 -28.09 15.52
N HIS A 130 45.85 -27.59 16.49
CA HIS A 130 44.77 -26.64 16.27
C HIS A 130 45.22 -25.30 15.64
N ASP A 131 46.51 -24.98 15.69
CA ASP A 131 47.07 -23.68 15.29
C ASP A 131 47.06 -23.41 13.77
N LEU A 132 46.83 -24.42 12.93
CA LEU A 132 46.81 -24.26 11.46
C LEU A 132 45.44 -23.83 10.90
N LEU A 133 44.38 -23.88 11.71
CA LEU A 133 43.01 -23.57 11.26
C LEU A 133 42.68 -22.06 11.24
N LEU A 134 43.47 -21.23 11.94
CA LEU A 134 43.15 -19.80 12.15
C LEU A 134 43.71 -18.85 11.07
N ASN A 135 44.60 -19.32 10.19
CA ASN A 135 45.31 -18.45 9.22
C ASN A 135 44.63 -18.27 7.85
N ARG A 136 43.36 -18.67 7.70
CA ARG A 136 42.60 -18.49 6.44
C ARG A 136 41.51 -17.41 6.48
N SER A 137 41.56 -16.46 7.43
CA SER A 137 40.70 -15.27 7.40
C SER A 137 41.51 -13.99 7.15
N LYS A 138 41.71 -13.66 5.87
CA LYS A 138 41.93 -12.29 5.39
C LYS A 138 41.29 -12.14 4.02
#